data_AF-A0A7I0J754-F1
#
_entry.id   AF-A0A7I0J754-F1
#
_cell.length_a   1.000
_cell.length_b   1.000
_cell.length_c   1.000
_cell.angle_alpha   90.00
_cell.angle_beta   90.00
_cell.angle_gamma   90.00
#
_symmetry.space_group_name_H-M   'P 1'
#
loop_
_entity.id
_entity.type
_entity.pdbx_description
1 polymer ?
#
loop_
_entity_poly.entity_id
_entity_poly.type
_entity_poly.pdbx_seq_one_letter_code
_entity_poly.pdbx_strand_id
1 'polypeptide(L)'
;VIGTLLAMALLFVVFAKLGAIASVAVAIVFLWGMLIFIVVPPLQIRVVEAAAEGPNLAATLNQGAFNVGNAGGAWIGGVALSAGVSYADLPLVGAVLALLAVGVAVLSQALDRRAPVAA
;
A
#
# COMPACT_ATOMS: atom_id res chain seq x y z
N VAL A 1 7.54 0.99 7.13
CA VAL A 1 6.87 1.44 5.88
C VAL A 1 7.58 0.91 4.65
N ILE A 2 8.74 1.44 4.23
CA ILE A 2 9.41 1.03 2.98
C ILE A 2 9.65 -0.48 2.91
N GLY A 3 10.25 -1.08 3.96
CA GLY A 3 10.47 -2.53 4.01
C GLY A 3 9.18 -3.35 3.89
N THR A 4 8.09 -2.90 4.53
CA THR A 4 6.77 -3.54 4.44
C THR A 4 6.20 -3.46 3.03
N LEU A 5 6.34 -2.33 2.34
CA LEU A 5 5.90 -2.15 0.96
C LEU A 5 6.71 -3.00 -0.03
N LEU A 6 8.03 -3.12 0.19
CA LEU A 6 8.88 -4.04 -0.59
C LEU A 6 8.50 -5.50 -0.37
N ALA A 7 8.25 -5.88 0.88
CA ALA A 7 7.75 -7.22 1.21
C ALA A 7 6.38 -7.48 0.57
N MET A 8 5.50 -6.48 0.52
CA MET A 8 4.20 -6.56 -0.16
C MET A 8 4.36 -6.79 -1.67
N ALA A 9 5.24 -6.03 -2.33
CA ALA A 9 5.53 -6.20 -3.74
C ALA A 9 6.06 -7.61 -4.04
N LEU A 10 7.00 -8.10 -3.22
CA LEU A 10 7.51 -9.47 -3.33
C LEU A 10 6.41 -10.51 -3.13
N LEU A 11 5.57 -10.34 -2.09
CA LEU A 11 4.46 -11.24 -1.78
C LEU A 11 3.51 -11.37 -2.98
N PHE A 12 3.20 -10.26 -3.66
CA PHE A 12 2.35 -10.28 -4.85
C PHE A 12 3.01 -10.94 -6.07
N VAL A 13 4.33 -10.78 -6.26
CA VAL A 13 5.07 -11.53 -7.28
C VAL A 13 5.01 -13.03 -7.02
N VAL A 14 5.19 -13.43 -5.76
CA VAL A 14 5.04 -14.84 -5.33
C VAL A 14 3.62 -15.33 -5.55
N PHE A 15 2.61 -14.49 -5.26
CA PHE A 15 1.21 -14.86 -5.46
C PHE A 15 0.89 -15.12 -6.94
N ALA A 16 1.38 -14.29 -7.86
CA ALA A 16 1.18 -14.51 -9.28
C ALA A 16 1.77 -15.85 -9.77
N LYS A 17 2.86 -16.33 -9.14
CA LYS A 17 3.53 -17.58 -9.53
C LYS A 17 2.96 -18.81 -8.84
N LEU A 18 2.61 -18.72 -7.56
CA LEU A 18 2.28 -19.87 -6.72
C LEU A 18 0.81 -19.89 -6.25
N GLY A 19 0.01 -18.89 -6.64
CA GLY A 19 -1.38 -18.72 -6.21
C GLY A 19 -2.32 -19.85 -6.63
N ALA A 20 -1.95 -20.65 -7.64
CA ALA A 20 -2.70 -21.84 -8.02
C ALA A 20 -2.63 -22.96 -6.96
N ILE A 21 -1.64 -22.93 -6.06
CA ILE A 21 -1.51 -23.90 -4.97
C ILE A 21 -2.32 -23.38 -3.77
N ALA A 22 -3.45 -24.01 -3.48
CA ALA A 22 -4.43 -23.52 -2.48
C ALA A 22 -3.83 -23.23 -1.10
N SER A 23 -2.97 -24.11 -0.58
CA SER A 23 -2.30 -23.91 0.71
C SER A 23 -1.37 -22.70 0.71
N VAL A 24 -0.66 -22.47 -0.39
CA VAL A 24 0.21 -21.30 -0.58
C VAL A 24 -0.63 -20.02 -0.68
N ALA A 25 -1.74 -20.04 -1.44
CA ALA A 25 -2.64 -18.90 -1.55
C ALA A 25 -3.21 -18.48 -0.18
N VAL A 26 -3.64 -19.44 0.65
CA VAL A 26 -4.11 -19.15 2.02
C VAL A 26 -3.01 -18.51 2.86
N ALA A 27 -1.79 -19.05 2.83
CA ALA A 27 -0.66 -18.47 3.55
C ALA A 27 -0.33 -17.05 3.06
N ILE A 28 -0.38 -16.81 1.74
CA ILE A 28 -0.15 -15.51 1.15
C ILE A 28 -1.22 -14.51 1.58
N VAL A 29 -2.51 -14.86 1.54
CA VAL A 29 -3.60 -13.97 1.96
C VAL A 29 -3.48 -13.62 3.45
N PHE A 30 -3.08 -14.58 4.29
CA PHE A 30 -2.79 -14.32 5.70
C PHE A 30 -1.62 -13.33 5.88
N LEU A 31 -0.50 -13.56 5.19
CA LEU A 31 0.66 -12.67 5.23
C LEU A 31 0.33 -11.29 4.66
N TRP A 32 -0.51 -11.22 3.63
CA TRP A 32 -0.99 -9.97 3.06
C TRP A 32 -1.75 -9.16 4.11
N GLY A 33 -2.69 -9.78 4.81
CA GLY A 33 -3.39 -9.15 5.93
C GLY A 33 -2.44 -8.65 7.01
N MET A 34 -1.48 -9.47 7.42
CA MET A 34 -0.45 -9.10 8.40
C MET A 34 0.35 -7.86 7.95
N LEU A 35 0.85 -7.84 6.71
CA LEU A 35 1.62 -6.71 6.19
C LEU A 35 0.79 -5.43 6.09
N ILE A 36 -0.50 -5.52 5.74
CA ILE A 36 -1.43 -4.37 5.75
C ILE A 36 -1.56 -3.82 7.18
N PHE A 37 -1.80 -4.68 8.17
CA PHE A 37 -1.95 -4.27 9.57
C PHE A 37 -0.65 -3.73 10.18
N ILE A 38 0.51 -4.18 9.71
CA ILE A 38 1.81 -3.63 10.12
C ILE A 38 1.97 -2.16 9.67
N VAL A 39 1.43 -1.79 8.50
CA VAL A 39 1.73 -0.49 7.89
C VAL A 39 0.59 0.52 7.99
N VAL A 40 -0.66 0.11 7.83
CA VAL A 40 -1.79 1.04 7.69
C VAL A 40 -2.12 1.78 8.99
N PRO A 41 -2.40 1.11 10.14
CA PRO A 41 -2.76 1.82 11.37
C PRO A 41 -1.68 2.82 11.84
N PRO A 42 -0.38 2.47 11.87
CA PRO A 42 0.66 3.44 12.25
C PRO A 42 0.75 4.64 11.30
N LEU A 43 0.53 4.44 10.00
CA LEU A 43 0.50 5.55 9.04
C LEU A 43 -0.71 6.46 9.26
N GLN A 44 -1.88 5.89 9.55
CA GLN A 44 -3.08 6.67 9.82
C GLN A 44 -2.89 7.55 11.07
N ILE A 45 -2.29 6.99 12.13
CA ILE A 45 -1.96 7.73 13.35
C ILE A 45 -0.95 8.85 13.03
N ARG A 46 0.12 8.53 12.30
CA ARG A 46 1.17 9.51 11.94
C ARG A 46 0.62 10.72 11.18
N VAL A 47 -0.35 10.51 10.28
CA VAL A 47 -0.99 11.61 9.52
C VAL A 47 -1.78 12.53 10.45
N VAL A 48 -2.51 11.96 11.41
CA VAL A 48 -3.30 12.74 12.37
C VAL A 48 -2.40 13.49 13.34
N GLU A 49 -1.34 12.85 13.86
CA GLU A 49 -0.37 13.48 14.77
C GLU A 49 0.42 14.62 14.11
N ALA A 50 0.66 14.53 12.80
CA ALA A 50 1.32 15.60 12.05
C ALA A 50 0.45 16.87 11.90
N ALA A 51 -0.86 16.79 12.14
CA ALA A 51 -1.80 17.89 11.97
C ALA A 51 -2.15 18.55 13.32
N ALA A 52 -1.26 19.41 13.82
CA ALA A 52 -1.38 20.02 15.15
C ALA A 52 -2.68 20.82 15.35
N GLU A 53 -3.05 21.68 14.40
CA GLU A 53 -4.22 22.58 14.52
C GLU A 53 -5.53 21.96 14.00
N GLY A 54 -5.47 20.79 13.36
CA GLY A 54 -6.62 20.21 12.65
C GLY A 54 -6.68 18.68 12.66
N PRO A 55 -6.55 18.00 13.82
CA PRO A 55 -6.51 16.53 13.86
C PRO A 55 -7.80 15.88 13.36
N ASN A 56 -8.96 16.48 13.63
CA ASN A 56 -10.24 15.96 13.15
C ASN A 56 -10.38 16.07 11.62
N LEU A 57 -9.90 17.17 11.03
CA LEU A 57 -9.86 17.35 9.57
C LEU A 57 -8.84 16.41 8.93
N ALA A 58 -7.67 16.21 9.55
CA ALA A 58 -6.68 15.26 9.07
C ALA A 58 -7.20 13.82 9.12
N ALA A 59 -7.92 13.44 10.18
CA ALA A 59 -8.52 12.11 10.30
C ALA A 59 -9.56 11.85 9.20
N THR A 60 -10.46 12.81 8.93
CA THR A 60 -11.47 12.66 7.86
C THR A 60 -10.83 12.61 6.47
N LEU A 61 -9.84 13.46 6.20
CA LEU A 61 -9.08 13.43 4.94
C LEU A 61 -8.31 12.11 4.76
N ASN A 62 -7.71 11.60 5.83
CA ASN A 62 -6.96 10.35 5.82
C ASN A 62 -7.88 9.15 5.51
N GLN A 63 -9.07 9.10 6.12
CA GLN A 63 -10.07 8.07 5.80
C GLN A 63 -10.59 8.22 4.36
N GLY A 64 -10.79 9.46 3.89
CA GLY A 64 -11.16 9.76 2.51
C GLY A 64 -10.10 9.27 1.51
N ALA A 65 -8.83 9.53 1.78
CA ALA A 65 -7.71 9.06 0.97
C ALA A 65 -7.65 7.53 0.90
N PHE A 66 -7.90 6.84 2.02
CA PHE A 66 -7.98 5.37 2.03
C PHE A 66 -9.12 4.84 1.16
N ASN A 67 -10.30 5.47 1.20
CA ASN A 67 -11.43 5.10 0.36
C ASN A 67 -11.13 5.34 -1.14
N VAL A 68 -10.48 6.45 -1.48
CA VAL A 68 -10.00 6.72 -2.85
C VAL A 68 -8.99 5.66 -3.27
N GLY A 69 -8.09 5.24 -2.38
CA GLY A 69 -7.15 4.15 -2.62
C GLY A 69 -7.85 2.83 -2.94
N ASN A 70 -8.87 2.45 -2.18
CA ASN A 70 -9.64 1.23 -2.42
C ASN A 70 -10.43 1.30 -3.73
N ALA A 71 -11.12 2.41 -4.00
CA ALA A 71 -11.87 2.61 -5.23
C ALA A 71 -10.93 2.64 -6.46
N GLY A 72 -9.82 3.36 -6.36
CA GLY A 72 -8.80 3.46 -7.40
C GLY A 72 -8.12 2.10 -7.65
N GLY A 73 -7.80 1.35 -6.61
CA GLY A 73 -7.24 0.00 -6.73
C GLY A 73 -8.19 -0.97 -7.43
N ALA A 74 -9.47 -0.96 -7.05
CA ALA A 74 -10.50 -1.77 -7.72
C ALA A 74 -10.68 -1.37 -9.19
N TRP A 75 -10.69 -0.07 -9.49
CA TRP A 75 -10.80 0.44 -10.86
C TRP A 75 -9.59 0.07 -11.71
N ILE A 76 -8.36 0.27 -11.21
CA ILE A 76 -7.12 -0.12 -11.89
C ILE A 76 -7.10 -1.63 -12.17
N GLY A 77 -7.50 -2.45 -11.19
CA GLY A 77 -7.63 -3.89 -11.38
C GLY A 77 -8.66 -4.26 -12.44
N GLY A 78 -9.83 -3.60 -12.45
CA GLY A 78 -10.86 -3.81 -13.47
C GLY A 78 -10.40 -3.40 -14.89
N VAL A 79 -9.67 -2.29 -15.01
CA VAL A 79 -9.05 -1.87 -16.27
C VAL A 79 -8.01 -2.89 -16.74
N ALA A 80 -7.17 -3.39 -15.83
CA ALA A 80 -6.17 -4.40 -16.16
C ALA A 80 -6.82 -5.69 -16.70
N LEU A 81 -7.87 -6.18 -16.04
CA LEU A 81 -8.64 -7.33 -16.51
C LEU A 81 -9.27 -7.07 -17.89
N SER A 82 -9.85 -5.88 -18.08
CA SER A 82 -10.44 -5.47 -19.37
C SER A 82 -9.39 -5.37 -20.50
N ALA A 83 -8.14 -5.06 -20.15
CA ALA A 83 -7.01 -5.01 -21.06
C ALA A 83 -6.38 -6.40 -21.34
N GLY A 84 -6.92 -7.48 -20.78
CA GLY A 84 -6.48 -8.85 -21.04
C GLY A 84 -5.49 -9.43 -20.03
N VAL A 85 -5.21 -8.73 -18.92
CA VAL A 85 -4.44 -9.31 -17.81
C VAL A 85 -5.21 -10.48 -17.21
N SER A 86 -4.55 -11.63 -17.06
CA SER A 86 -5.19 -12.80 -16.46
C SER A 86 -5.44 -12.60 -14.96
N TYR A 87 -6.42 -13.31 -14.39
CA TYR A 87 -6.63 -13.30 -12.93
C TYR A 87 -5.39 -13.77 -12.16
N ALA A 88 -4.61 -14.69 -12.73
CA ALA A 88 -3.38 -15.19 -12.13
C ALA A 88 -2.27 -14.13 -12.08
N ASP A 89 -2.22 -13.24 -13.08
CA ASP A 89 -1.22 -12.17 -13.18
C ASP A 89 -1.66 -10.86 -12.51
N LEU A 90 -2.93 -10.74 -12.12
CA LEU A 90 -3.47 -9.55 -11.47
C LEU A 90 -2.69 -9.09 -10.22
N PRO A 91 -2.14 -9.99 -9.37
CA PRO A 91 -1.27 -9.58 -8.27
C PRO A 91 -0.07 -8.74 -8.72
N LEU A 92 0.46 -8.93 -9.93
CA LEU A 92 1.57 -8.12 -10.46
C LEU A 92 1.21 -6.64 -10.60
N VAL A 93 -0.06 -6.32 -10.89
CA VAL A 93 -0.56 -4.94 -10.88
C VAL A 93 -0.44 -4.36 -9.47
N GLY A 94 -0.82 -5.13 -8.45
CA GLY A 94 -0.63 -4.77 -7.04
C GLY A 94 0.85 -4.59 -6.67
N ALA A 95 1.74 -5.41 -7.23
CA ALA A 95 3.18 -5.28 -7.01
C ALA A 95 3.72 -3.95 -7.55
N VAL A 96 3.29 -3.54 -8.75
CA VAL A 96 3.63 -2.24 -9.33
C VAL A 96 3.12 -1.10 -8.46
N LEU A 97 1.88 -1.16 -7.98
CA LEU A 97 1.32 -0.14 -7.08
C LEU A 97 2.10 -0.06 -5.75
N ALA A 98 2.52 -1.20 -5.19
CA ALA A 98 3.36 -1.23 -4.00
C ALA A 98 4.73 -0.59 -4.24
N LEU A 99 5.35 -0.80 -5.40
CA LEU A 99 6.61 -0.15 -5.77
C LEU A 99 6.45 1.37 -5.99
N LEU A 100 5.34 1.81 -6.57
CA LEU A 100 5.02 3.25 -6.65
C LEU A 100 4.89 3.85 -5.24
N ALA A 101 4.23 3.15 -4.32
CA ALA A 101 4.14 3.57 -2.92
C ALA A 101 5.51 3.62 -2.23
N VAL A 102 6.45 2.72 -2.55
CA VAL A 102 7.84 2.83 -2.10
C VAL A 102 8.47 4.12 -2.59
N GLY A 103 8.27 4.50 -3.85
CA GLY A 103 8.76 5.77 -4.40
C GLY A 103 8.25 6.98 -3.62
N VAL A 104 6.96 7.01 -3.31
CA VAL A 104 6.35 8.05 -2.47
C VAL A 104 6.94 8.07 -1.05
N ALA A 105 7.11 6.89 -0.43
CA ALA A 105 7.66 6.78 0.91
C ALA A 105 9.13 7.24 0.99
N VAL A 106 9.94 6.91 -0.02
CA VAL A 106 11.34 7.37 -0.12
C VAL A 106 11.39 8.89 -0.33
N LEU A 107 10.52 9.44 -1.18
CA LEU A 107 10.43 10.89 -1.38
C LEU A 107 10.05 11.60 -0.08
N SER A 108 9.03 11.11 0.63
CA SER A 108 8.62 11.64 1.94
C SER A 108 9.79 11.61 2.94
N GLN A 109 10.52 10.50 3.03
CA GLN A 109 11.70 10.40 3.90
C GLN A 109 12.81 11.38 3.51
N ALA A 110 13.02 11.61 2.21
CA ALA A 110 14.01 12.55 1.72
C ALA A 110 13.63 14.01 2.02
N LEU A 111 12.34 14.34 2.00
CA LEU A 111 11.83 15.65 2.38
C LEU A 111 11.95 15.89 3.89
N ASP A 112 11.59 14.90 4.70
CA ASP A 112 11.73 14.95 6.16
C ASP A 112 13.20 15.20 6.58
N ARG A 113 14.16 14.59 5.87
CA ARG A 113 15.60 14.77 6.09
C ARG A 113 16.15 16.15 5.71
N ARG A 114 15.45 16.88 4.85
CA ARG A 114 15.86 18.21 4.38
C ARG A 114 15.28 19.34 5.23
N ALA A 115 14.30 19.06 6.07
CA ALA A 115 13.79 20.04 7.01
C ALA A 115 14.92 20.43 8.00
N PRO A 116 15.28 21.72 8.10
CA PRO A 116 16.26 22.16 9.10
C PRO A 116 15.75 21.76 10.48
N VAL A 117 16.64 21.25 11.34
CA VAL A 117 16.36 21.20 12.78
C VAL A 117 16.11 22.64 13.19
N ALA A 118 14.84 23.00 13.45
CA ALA A 118 14.53 24.26 14.08
C ALA A 118 15.20 24.22 15.47
N ALA A 119 16.29 24.99 15.59
CA ALA A 119 17.00 25.21 16.84
C ALA A 119 16.23 26.19 17.73
#